data_AF-A0A7S1PIN7-F1
#
_entry.id   AF-A0A7S1PIN7-F1
#
_cell.length_a   1.000
_cell.length_b   1.000
_cell.length_c   1.000
_cell.angle_alpha   90.00
_cell.angle_beta   90.00
_cell.angle_gamma   90.00
#
_symmetry.space_group_name_H-M   'P 1'
#
loop_
_entity.id
_entity.type
_entity.pdbx_description
1 polymer ?
#
loop_
_entity_poly.entity_id
_entity_poly.type
_entity_poly.pdbx_seq_one_letter_code
_entity_poly.pdbx_strand_id
1 'polypeptide(L)'
;PKMIKEIVNSVSIPVMAKCRIGHFVEAQILQELGIDCIDESEVLTVADEGNHVNKAKFKVPFVCGCRNLAEALRRIAEGAAMIRTKGEAGTGNVVEAVRHIRTLHKEIKQLQTMDDDEVFTLAKEMGAPLSLLQQTKRDGKLPV
;
A
#
# COMPACT_ATOMS: atom_id res chain seq x y z
N PRO A 1 2.23 22.82 4.01
CA PRO A 1 1.75 23.27 2.67
C PRO A 1 2.78 24.06 1.84
N LYS A 2 3.36 25.16 2.37
CA LYS A 2 4.29 26.03 1.63
C LYS A 2 5.47 25.26 1.00
N MET A 3 6.18 24.47 1.79
CA MET A 3 7.30 23.64 1.34
C MET A 3 6.93 22.70 0.18
N ILE A 4 5.76 22.05 0.24
CA ILE A 4 5.32 21.13 -0.82
C ILE A 4 5.10 21.90 -2.13
N LYS A 5 4.45 23.06 -2.08
CA LYS A 5 4.24 23.90 -3.28
C LYS A 5 5.54 24.38 -3.90
N GLU A 6 6.51 24.75 -3.07
CA GLU A 6 7.84 25.15 -3.55
C GLU A 6 8.54 24.00 -4.29
N ILE A 7 8.49 22.78 -3.73
CA ILE A 7 9.04 21.59 -4.39
C ILE A 7 8.33 21.30 -5.71
N VAL A 8 6.99 21.22 -5.71
CA VAL A 8 6.18 20.98 -6.92
C VAL A 8 6.51 21.98 -8.03
N ASN A 9 6.68 23.26 -7.70
CA ASN A 9 6.99 24.29 -8.70
C ASN A 9 8.46 24.28 -9.18
N SER A 10 9.33 23.52 -8.53
CA SER A 10 10.77 23.48 -8.83
C SER A 10 11.20 22.31 -9.70
N VAL A 11 10.32 21.31 -9.89
CA VAL A 11 10.65 20.07 -10.62
C VAL A 11 9.56 19.74 -11.64
N SER A 12 9.94 18.99 -12.67
CA SER A 12 9.02 18.47 -13.70
C SER A 12 8.65 17.01 -13.51
N ILE A 13 9.28 16.33 -12.54
CA ILE A 13 8.98 14.94 -12.19
C ILE A 13 7.83 14.87 -11.17
N PRO A 14 7.09 13.74 -11.13
CA PRO A 14 6.02 13.56 -10.15
C PRO A 14 6.52 13.75 -8.71
N VAL A 15 5.74 14.46 -7.90
CA VAL A 15 6.02 14.71 -6.49
C VAL A 15 5.08 13.87 -5.64
N MET A 16 5.62 13.28 -4.58
CA MET A 16 4.87 12.52 -3.59
C MET A 16 4.97 13.19 -2.22
N ALA A 17 3.92 13.12 -1.42
CA ALA A 17 4.00 13.47 0.00
C ALA A 17 3.29 12.44 0.87
N LYS A 18 3.67 12.46 2.14
CA LYS A 18 3.19 11.52 3.13
C LYS A 18 1.99 12.09 3.88
N CYS A 19 1.01 11.24 4.16
CA CYS A 19 0.02 11.47 5.21
C CYS A 19 0.14 10.38 6.27
N ARG A 20 -0.35 10.66 7.48
CA ARG A 20 -0.43 9.67 8.55
C ARG A 20 -1.47 8.60 8.21
N ILE A 21 -1.25 7.38 8.71
CA ILE A 21 -2.24 6.29 8.60
C ILE A 21 -3.56 6.74 9.23
N GLY A 22 -4.64 6.61 8.46
CA GLY A 22 -5.99 6.97 8.85
C GLY A 22 -6.35 8.46 8.78
N HIS A 23 -5.38 9.36 8.55
CA HIS A 23 -5.62 10.80 8.57
C HIS A 23 -6.16 11.34 7.24
N PHE A 24 -7.40 11.00 6.90
CA PHE A 24 -8.02 11.37 5.62
C PHE A 24 -8.06 12.89 5.35
N VAL A 25 -8.10 13.74 6.38
CA VAL A 25 -8.05 15.21 6.21
C VAL A 25 -6.68 15.70 5.74
N GLU A 26 -5.58 15.03 6.14
CA GLU A 26 -4.25 15.37 5.61
C GLU A 26 -4.20 15.02 4.12
N ALA A 27 -4.75 13.86 3.76
CA ALA A 27 -4.84 13.46 2.37
C ALA A 27 -5.71 14.41 1.53
N GLN A 28 -6.81 14.94 2.08
CA GLN A 28 -7.63 15.97 1.41
C GLN A 28 -6.81 17.22 1.13
N ILE A 29 -6.05 17.70 2.12
CA ILE A 29 -5.16 18.86 1.94
C ILE A 29 -4.13 18.57 0.86
N LEU A 30 -3.49 17.39 0.88
CA LEU A 30 -2.47 17.02 -0.12
C LEU A 30 -3.04 16.94 -1.55
N GLN A 31 -4.25 16.40 -1.72
CA GLN A 31 -4.92 16.36 -3.01
C GLN A 31 -5.16 17.78 -3.57
N GLU A 32 -5.65 18.70 -2.73
CA GLU A 32 -5.88 20.10 -3.14
C GLU A 32 -4.59 20.88 -3.40
N LEU A 33 -3.45 20.41 -2.87
CA LEU A 33 -2.13 20.97 -3.19
C LEU A 33 -1.61 20.51 -4.57
N GLY A 34 -2.31 19.60 -5.24
CA GLY A 34 -1.95 19.13 -6.59
C GLY A 34 -0.77 18.18 -6.59
N ILE A 35 -0.64 17.33 -5.56
CA ILE A 35 0.40 16.32 -5.53
C ILE A 35 0.07 15.13 -6.44
N ASP A 36 1.07 14.53 -7.05
CA ASP A 36 0.86 13.43 -8.01
C ASP A 36 0.52 12.11 -7.33
N CYS A 37 0.98 11.91 -6.09
CA CYS A 37 0.67 10.72 -5.32
C CYS A 37 0.79 10.95 -3.80
N ILE A 38 -0.06 10.27 -3.03
CA ILE A 38 -0.04 10.29 -1.56
C ILE A 38 0.52 8.97 -1.03
N ASP A 39 1.50 9.02 -0.14
CA ASP A 39 2.00 7.85 0.60
C ASP A 39 1.37 7.83 1.99
N GLU A 40 0.41 6.93 2.22
CA GLU A 40 -0.15 6.69 3.55
C GLU A 40 0.87 5.89 4.36
N SER A 41 1.65 6.61 5.18
CA SER A 41 2.99 6.16 5.57
C SER A 41 3.06 5.83 7.06
N GLU A 42 3.42 4.59 7.35
CA GLU A 42 3.72 4.06 8.69
C GLU A 42 4.96 4.68 9.35
N VAL A 43 5.78 5.42 8.58
CA VAL A 43 6.94 6.15 9.10
C VAL A 43 6.52 7.38 9.92
N LEU A 44 5.29 7.87 9.70
CA LEU A 44 4.71 8.94 10.50
C LEU A 44 3.91 8.35 11.66
N THR A 45 3.73 9.12 12.73
CA THR A 45 2.86 8.72 13.85
C THR A 45 1.44 8.43 13.34
N VAL A 46 0.92 7.25 13.66
CA VAL A 46 -0.42 6.81 13.26
C VAL A 46 -1.48 7.77 13.84
N ALA A 47 -2.47 8.14 13.02
CA ALA A 47 -3.56 9.01 13.46
C ALA A 47 -4.83 8.22 13.84
N ASP A 48 -5.05 7.07 13.23
CA ASP A 48 -6.10 6.11 13.58
C ASP A 48 -5.50 4.69 13.58
N GLU A 49 -5.57 4.02 14.73
CA GLU A 49 -5.01 2.67 14.91
C GLU A 49 -5.92 1.57 14.35
N GLY A 50 -7.22 1.86 14.18
CA GLY A 50 -8.22 0.91 13.69
C GLY A 50 -8.43 0.97 12.18
N ASN A 51 -8.24 2.14 11.55
CA ASN A 51 -8.63 2.36 10.16
C ASN A 51 -7.55 3.07 9.34
N HIS A 52 -7.40 2.62 8.08
CA HIS A 52 -6.67 3.35 7.06
C HIS A 52 -7.63 4.28 6.30
N VAL A 53 -7.06 5.22 5.53
CA VAL A 53 -7.83 6.08 4.64
C VAL A 53 -8.60 5.24 3.62
N ASN A 54 -9.88 5.54 3.40
CA ASN A 54 -10.64 5.03 2.26
C ASN A 54 -10.20 5.80 1.00
N LYS A 55 -9.27 5.20 0.26
CA LYS A 55 -8.54 5.83 -0.85
C LYS A 55 -9.40 5.95 -2.10
N ALA A 56 -10.45 5.14 -2.24
CA ALA A 56 -11.42 5.24 -3.33
C ALA A 56 -12.20 6.57 -3.37
N LYS A 57 -12.18 7.36 -2.28
CA LYS A 57 -12.79 8.70 -2.22
C LYS A 57 -11.91 9.81 -2.83
N PHE A 58 -10.70 9.47 -3.27
CA PHE A 58 -9.70 10.40 -3.78
C PHE A 58 -9.44 10.16 -5.26
N LYS A 59 -9.09 11.23 -5.98
CA LYS A 59 -8.65 11.14 -7.38
C LYS A 59 -7.14 10.93 -7.48
N VAL A 60 -6.39 11.46 -6.51
CA VAL A 60 -4.94 11.26 -6.41
C VAL A 60 -4.66 9.81 -6.01
N PRO A 61 -3.73 9.10 -6.69
CA PRO A 61 -3.38 7.73 -6.35
C PRO A 61 -2.66 7.67 -4.99
N PHE A 62 -2.80 6.51 -4.33
CA PHE A 62 -2.14 6.25 -3.06
C PHE A 62 -1.09 5.14 -3.16
N VAL A 63 0.01 5.31 -2.43
CA VAL A 63 0.97 4.27 -2.10
C VAL A 63 0.75 3.85 -0.65
N CYS A 64 0.80 2.53 -0.41
CA CYS A 64 0.77 1.99 0.94
C CYS A 64 1.90 0.98 1.16
N GLY A 65 2.36 0.92 2.41
CA GLY A 65 3.34 -0.07 2.86
C GLY A 65 2.72 -1.44 3.17
N CYS A 66 3.42 -2.53 2.84
CA CYS A 66 3.07 -3.90 3.26
C CYS A 66 4.28 -4.70 3.75
N ARG A 67 4.01 -5.76 4.52
CA ARG A 67 5.00 -6.75 4.98
C ARG A 67 4.78 -8.14 4.37
N ASN A 68 3.58 -8.40 3.88
CA ASN A 68 3.13 -9.69 3.32
C ASN A 68 1.96 -9.46 2.33
N LEU A 69 1.51 -10.54 1.68
CA LEU A 69 0.45 -10.52 0.68
C LEU A 69 -0.88 -10.06 1.26
N ALA A 70 -1.25 -10.54 2.46
CA ALA A 70 -2.51 -10.18 3.09
C ALA A 70 -2.64 -8.66 3.32
N GLU A 71 -1.57 -8.05 3.84
CA GLU A 71 -1.53 -6.61 4.07
C GLU A 71 -1.58 -5.84 2.75
N ALA A 72 -0.85 -6.28 1.72
CA ALA A 72 -0.90 -5.66 0.40
C ALA A 72 -2.32 -5.67 -0.18
N LEU A 73 -2.99 -6.83 -0.18
CA LEU A 73 -4.34 -6.96 -0.74
C LEU A 73 -5.39 -6.17 0.04
N ARG A 74 -5.26 -6.03 1.36
CA ARG A 74 -6.14 -5.13 2.13
C ARG A 74 -5.94 -3.67 1.75
N ARG A 75 -4.70 -3.21 1.57
CA ARG A 75 -4.43 -1.83 1.10
C ARG A 75 -4.97 -1.58 -0.30
N ILE A 76 -4.84 -2.55 -1.20
CA ILE A 76 -5.40 -2.47 -2.56
C ILE A 76 -6.93 -2.40 -2.51
N ALA A 77 -7.59 -3.22 -1.68
CA ALA A 77 -9.05 -3.15 -1.52
C ALA A 77 -9.55 -1.82 -0.92
N GLU A 78 -8.72 -1.14 -0.12
CA GLU A 78 -9.01 0.21 0.35
C GLU A 78 -8.79 1.29 -0.72
N GLY A 79 -8.22 0.93 -1.89
CA GLY A 79 -7.98 1.81 -3.03
C GLY A 79 -6.53 2.24 -3.23
N ALA A 80 -5.54 1.53 -2.66
CA ALA A 80 -4.14 1.79 -2.97
C ALA A 80 -3.83 1.45 -4.43
N ALA A 81 -3.20 2.39 -5.14
CA ALA A 81 -2.82 2.24 -6.54
C ALA A 81 -1.39 1.68 -6.70
N MET A 82 -0.60 1.67 -5.62
CA MET A 82 0.75 1.13 -5.59
C MET A 82 1.08 0.60 -4.20
N ILE A 83 1.91 -0.45 -4.16
CA ILE A 83 2.38 -1.07 -2.92
C ILE A 83 3.90 -0.98 -2.85
N ARG A 84 4.42 -0.69 -1.65
CA ARG A 84 5.85 -0.76 -1.31
C ARG A 84 6.06 -1.66 -0.09
N THR A 85 7.23 -2.28 0.04
CA THR A 85 7.58 -2.96 1.29
C THR A 85 7.89 -1.94 2.38
N LYS A 86 7.46 -2.20 3.62
CA LYS A 86 7.74 -1.30 4.75
C LYS A 86 9.24 -1.23 5.08
N GLY A 87 9.88 -2.40 5.16
CA GLY A 87 11.26 -2.50 5.64
C GLY A 87 11.42 -1.95 7.05
N GLU A 88 12.59 -1.39 7.34
CA GLU A 88 12.87 -0.65 8.57
C GLU A 88 13.36 0.75 8.17
N ALA A 89 12.45 1.72 8.18
CA ALA A 89 12.76 3.05 7.68
C ALA A 89 13.79 3.76 8.58
N GLY A 90 14.84 4.32 7.96
CA GLY A 90 15.82 5.17 8.64
C GLY A 90 17.02 4.44 9.28
N THR A 91 17.07 3.10 9.29
CA THR A 91 18.19 2.37 9.91
C THR A 91 19.34 2.06 8.95
N GLY A 92 19.12 2.19 7.64
CA GLY A 92 20.10 1.78 6.61
C GLY A 92 20.27 0.26 6.49
N ASN A 93 19.48 -0.52 7.25
CA ASN A 93 19.52 -1.98 7.23
C ASN A 93 18.47 -2.54 6.26
N VAL A 94 18.92 -3.29 5.25
CA VAL A 94 18.04 -3.84 4.20
C VAL A 94 17.35 -5.14 4.60
N VAL A 95 17.72 -5.76 5.74
CA VAL A 95 17.24 -7.09 6.14
C VAL A 95 15.71 -7.18 6.17
N GLU A 96 15.04 -6.18 6.75
CA GLU A 96 13.57 -6.16 6.81
C GLU A 96 12.92 -5.99 5.44
N ALA A 97 13.50 -5.15 4.56
CA ALA A 97 13.00 -4.99 3.19
C ALA A 97 13.11 -6.30 2.41
N VAL A 98 14.26 -7.00 2.51
CA VAL A 98 14.47 -8.31 1.88
C VAL A 98 13.52 -9.35 2.45
N ARG A 99 13.26 -9.35 3.76
CA ARG A 99 12.30 -10.26 4.39
C ARG A 99 10.90 -10.05 3.83
N HIS A 100 10.39 -8.81 3.84
CA HIS A 100 9.05 -8.49 3.36
C HIS A 100 8.85 -8.85 1.89
N ILE A 101 9.80 -8.50 1.02
CA ILE A 101 9.67 -8.79 -0.43
C ILE A 101 9.76 -10.31 -0.71
N ARG A 102 10.56 -11.06 0.05
CA ARG A 102 10.62 -12.52 -0.07
C ARG A 102 9.35 -13.19 0.45
N THR A 103 8.80 -12.72 1.56
CA THR A 103 7.51 -13.19 2.10
C THR A 103 6.40 -12.98 1.08
N LEU A 104 6.26 -11.75 0.56
CA LEU A 104 5.26 -11.41 -0.46
C LEU A 104 5.34 -12.34 -1.67
N HIS A 105 6.53 -12.48 -2.29
CA HIS A 105 6.70 -13.33 -3.46
C HIS A 105 6.52 -14.82 -3.16
N LYS A 106 6.91 -15.29 -1.98
CA LYS A 106 6.70 -16.68 -1.57
C LYS A 106 5.20 -16.98 -1.48
N GLU A 107 4.44 -16.11 -0.82
CA GLU A 107 2.99 -16.26 -0.67
C GLU A 107 2.27 -16.21 -2.02
N ILE A 108 2.67 -15.31 -2.93
CA ILE A 108 2.12 -15.27 -4.30
C ILE A 108 2.39 -16.58 -5.04
N LYS A 109 3.62 -17.11 -4.98
CA LYS A 109 3.96 -18.37 -5.64
C LYS A 109 3.17 -19.55 -5.07
N GLN A 110 3.02 -19.61 -3.74
CA GLN A 110 2.23 -20.65 -3.08
C GLN A 110 0.76 -20.58 -3.52
N LEU A 111 0.19 -19.36 -3.55
CA LEU A 111 -1.16 -19.12 -4.02
C LEU A 111 -1.37 -19.55 -5.48
N GLN A 112 -0.41 -19.28 -6.37
CA GLN A 112 -0.50 -19.69 -7.77
C GLN A 112 -0.65 -21.21 -7.93
N THR A 113 0.07 -21.99 -7.12
CA THR A 113 0.08 -23.46 -7.18
C THR A 113 -0.99 -24.15 -6.33
N MET A 114 -1.68 -23.39 -5.46
CA MET A 114 -2.74 -23.89 -4.57
C MET A 114 -3.94 -24.42 -5.37
N ASP A 115 -4.73 -25.36 -4.84
CA ASP A 115 -5.99 -25.74 -5.49
C ASP A 115 -7.01 -24.57 -5.38
N ASP A 116 -7.88 -24.39 -6.38
CA ASP A 116 -8.87 -23.33 -6.39
C ASP A 116 -9.85 -23.44 -5.21
N ASP A 117 -10.16 -24.66 -4.78
CA ASP A 117 -11.03 -24.95 -3.63
C ASP A 117 -10.41 -24.52 -2.29
N GLU A 118 -9.07 -24.53 -2.19
CA GLU A 118 -8.35 -24.16 -0.98
C GLU A 118 -8.23 -22.63 -0.80
N VAL A 119 -8.37 -21.86 -1.87
CA VAL A 119 -8.22 -20.39 -1.87
C VAL A 119 -9.24 -19.71 -0.94
N PHE A 120 -10.44 -20.27 -0.81
CA PHE A 120 -11.50 -19.72 0.07
C PHE A 120 -11.09 -19.77 1.54
N THR A 121 -10.48 -20.88 1.97
CA THR A 121 -9.97 -21.06 3.33
C THR A 121 -8.80 -20.12 3.58
N LEU A 122 -7.85 -20.05 2.63
CA LEU A 122 -6.71 -19.15 2.72
C LEU A 122 -7.14 -17.68 2.85
N ALA A 123 -8.15 -17.24 2.09
CA ALA A 123 -8.67 -15.88 2.15
C ALA A 123 -9.19 -15.53 3.56
N LYS A 124 -9.91 -16.47 4.19
CA LYS A 124 -10.41 -16.33 5.56
C LYS A 124 -9.28 -16.26 6.57
N GLU A 125 -8.29 -17.15 6.47
CA GLU A 125 -7.15 -17.22 7.39
C GLU A 125 -6.27 -15.97 7.33
N MET A 126 -5.99 -15.46 6.13
CA MET A 126 -5.17 -14.27 5.92
C MET A 126 -5.93 -12.97 6.24
N GLY A 127 -7.26 -13.03 6.31
CA GLY A 127 -8.10 -11.83 6.36
C GLY A 127 -7.89 -10.95 5.13
N ALA A 128 -7.86 -11.57 3.94
CA ALA A 128 -7.64 -10.89 2.67
C ALA A 128 -8.88 -11.01 1.76
N PRO A 129 -9.18 -10.01 0.91
CA PRO A 129 -10.33 -10.05 0.02
C PRO A 129 -10.22 -11.20 -0.98
N LEU A 130 -11.22 -12.09 -1.00
CA LEU A 130 -11.24 -13.28 -1.86
C LEU A 130 -11.07 -12.96 -3.34
N SER A 131 -11.77 -11.94 -3.84
CA SER A 131 -11.71 -11.54 -5.25
C SER A 131 -10.30 -11.10 -5.67
N LEU A 132 -9.59 -10.37 -4.81
CA LEU A 132 -8.22 -9.94 -5.07
C LEU A 132 -7.23 -11.10 -4.97
N LEU A 133 -7.42 -12.03 -4.02
CA LEU A 133 -6.63 -13.26 -3.96
C LEU A 133 -6.78 -14.08 -5.24
N GLN A 134 -8.01 -14.29 -5.70
CA GLN A 134 -8.27 -15.00 -6.96
C GLN A 134 -7.65 -14.27 -8.15
N GLN A 135 -7.68 -12.93 -8.19
CA GLN A 135 -7.00 -12.16 -9.22
C GLN A 135 -5.48 -12.34 -9.16
N THR A 136 -4.87 -12.20 -7.98
CA THR A 136 -3.42 -12.43 -7.79
C THR A 136 -2.99 -13.85 -8.16
N LYS A 137 -3.82 -14.86 -7.86
CA LYS A 137 -3.59 -16.24 -8.26
C LYS A 137 -3.51 -16.37 -9.78
N ARG A 138 -4.49 -15.83 -10.49
CA ARG A 138 -4.55 -15.87 -11.96
C ARG A 138 -3.39 -15.11 -12.60
N ASP A 139 -3.10 -13.91 -12.10
CA ASP A 139 -2.13 -13.00 -12.73
C ASP A 139 -0.68 -13.31 -12.32
N GLY A 140 -0.47 -14.01 -11.21
CA GLY A 140 0.85 -14.29 -10.65
C GLY A 140 1.58 -13.08 -10.08
N LYS A 141 0.86 -11.99 -9.85
CA LYS A 141 1.36 -10.72 -9.31
C LYS A 141 0.24 -9.95 -8.61
N LEU A 142 0.62 -8.93 -7.84
CA LEU A 142 -0.36 -8.02 -7.24
C LEU A 142 -1.14 -7.26 -8.34
N PRO A 143 -2.43 -6.96 -8.13
CA PRO A 143 -3.27 -6.25 -9.10
C PRO A 143 -3.10 -4.73 -9.01
N VAL A 144 -1.86 -4.27 -9.03
CA VAL A 144 -1.41 -2.86 -9.07
C VAL A 144 -0.12 -2.72 -9.88
#